data_AF-A0A3D9T3U5-F1
#
_entry.id   AF-A0A3D9T3U5-F1
#
_cell.length_a   1.000
_cell.length_b   1.000
_cell.length_c   1.000
_cell.angle_alpha   90.00
_cell.angle_beta   90.00
_cell.angle_gamma   90.00
#
_symmetry.space_group_name_H-M   'P 1'
#
loop_
_entity.id
_entity.type
_entity.pdbx_description
1 polymer ?
#
loop_
_entity_poly.entity_id
_entity_poly.type
_entity_poly.pdbx_seq_one_letter_code
_entity_poly.pdbx_strand_id
1 'polypeptide(L)'
;MRPFALGLILSAVPALGACGAFDEPDEPGIPPLVWESGDPRLTDPRPVTASAAETREARVVLYRYLRGLAAGDVRICALITPEYEESVFEGPRRCRGRLGTVRERLGARNLAALRGVTVPVARPGPGPGRFTVRFTDLRWRTGRAAPGGPLAERFVLRRVDDRWLIVA
;
A
#
# COMPACT_ATOMS: atom_id res chain seq x y z
N MET A 1 -4.02 -26.10 47.42
CA MET A 1 -3.18 -25.46 48.46
C MET A 1 -2.37 -24.35 47.78
N ARG A 2 -2.47 -23.10 48.26
CA ARG A 2 -1.71 -21.88 47.86
C ARG A 2 -0.33 -21.88 48.56
N PRO A 3 0.71 -21.11 48.13
CA PRO A 3 0.82 -19.63 48.28
C PRO A 3 1.44 -18.90 47.04
N PHE A 4 1.08 -17.67 46.64
CA PHE A 4 1.23 -16.30 47.22
C PHE A 4 2.64 -15.67 47.13
N ALA A 5 2.77 -14.57 46.36
CA ALA A 5 3.66 -13.40 46.52
C ALA A 5 3.41 -12.48 45.28
N LEU A 6 2.72 -11.32 45.28
CA LEU A 6 2.80 -10.07 46.07
C LEU A 6 4.08 -9.27 45.79
N GLY A 7 3.93 -8.13 45.10
CA GLY A 7 5.03 -7.24 44.72
C GLY A 7 4.52 -5.92 44.14
N LEU A 8 3.96 -5.08 45.01
CA LEU A 8 3.48 -3.73 44.77
C LEU A 8 4.63 -2.76 45.10
N ILE A 9 5.09 -1.92 44.16
CA ILE A 9 5.95 -0.78 44.47
C ILE A 9 5.39 0.47 43.79
N LEU A 10 4.92 1.34 44.66
CA LEU A 10 4.40 2.69 44.49
C LEU A 10 5.52 3.66 44.92
N SER A 11 5.94 4.61 44.09
CA SER A 11 6.78 5.76 44.47
C SER A 11 6.70 6.80 43.33
N ALA A 12 5.93 7.88 43.46
CA ALA A 12 6.20 9.13 44.19
C ALA A 12 6.78 10.24 43.28
N VAL A 13 5.96 11.26 43.04
CA VAL A 13 6.24 12.60 42.45
C VAL A 13 6.62 13.53 43.62
N PRO A 14 7.64 14.42 43.54
CA PRO A 14 7.41 15.87 43.27
C PRO A 14 8.61 16.59 42.58
N ALA A 15 8.41 17.51 41.61
CA ALA A 15 8.10 18.96 41.70
C ALA A 15 9.33 19.91 41.62
N LEU A 16 9.16 20.95 40.79
CA LEU A 16 9.74 22.31 40.80
C LEU A 16 11.18 22.55 40.32
N GLY A 17 11.28 23.37 39.26
CA GLY A 17 12.46 24.15 38.87
C GLY A 17 12.04 25.29 37.94
N ALA A 18 12.01 26.51 38.47
CA ALA A 18 11.77 27.77 37.78
C ALA A 18 13.08 28.36 37.22
N CYS A 19 12.96 29.50 36.52
CA CYS A 19 14.00 30.37 35.94
C CYS A 19 14.48 29.90 34.53
N GLY A 20 14.34 30.67 33.45
CA GLY A 20 14.38 32.11 33.30
C GLY A 20 15.74 32.50 32.73
N ALA A 21 15.81 32.69 31.41
CA ALA A 21 16.83 33.48 30.72
C ALA A 21 16.39 33.64 29.26
N PHE A 22 15.92 34.84 28.95
CA PHE A 22 15.93 35.38 27.60
C PHE A 22 17.40 35.66 27.25
N ASP A 23 17.88 35.09 26.17
CA ASP A 23 19.06 35.56 25.43
C ASP A 23 18.97 34.92 24.03
N GLU A 24 18.27 35.60 23.11
CA GLU A 24 18.38 35.33 21.67
C GLU A 24 19.51 36.21 21.15
N PRO A 25 20.66 35.64 20.77
CA PRO A 25 21.74 36.39 20.16
C PRO A 25 21.42 36.63 18.69
N ASP A 26 21.48 37.89 18.29
CA ASP A 26 21.81 38.40 16.96
C ASP A 26 21.32 37.59 15.75
N GLU A 27 20.26 38.09 15.11
CA GLU A 27 19.97 37.84 13.70
C GLU A 27 21.23 38.13 12.84
N PRO A 28 21.82 37.12 12.19
CA PRO A 28 22.65 37.37 11.03
C PRO A 28 21.67 37.57 9.87
N GLY A 29 21.46 38.82 9.47
CA GLY A 29 20.69 39.17 8.29
C GLY A 29 21.18 38.37 7.07
N ILE A 30 20.41 37.36 6.69
CA ILE A 30 20.66 36.59 5.47
C ILE A 30 20.34 37.55 4.31
N PRO A 31 21.32 37.92 3.46
CA PRO A 31 21.02 38.72 2.29
C PRO A 31 20.02 37.95 1.44
N PRO A 32 19.02 38.61 0.82
CA PRO A 32 18.04 37.90 0.01
C PRO A 32 18.81 37.12 -1.05
N LEU A 33 18.68 35.80 -1.01
CA LEU A 33 19.16 34.93 -2.07
C LEU A 33 18.49 35.42 -3.34
N VAL A 34 19.28 36.11 -4.16
CA VAL A 34 18.94 36.45 -5.53
C VAL A 34 18.70 35.10 -6.19
N TRP A 35 17.43 34.73 -6.36
CA TRP A 35 17.07 33.58 -7.17
C TRP A 35 17.41 33.98 -8.60
N GLU A 36 18.67 33.77 -8.95
CA GLU A 36 19.12 33.81 -10.34
C GLU A 36 18.23 32.82 -11.08
N SER A 37 17.38 33.38 -11.92
CA SER A 37 16.37 32.70 -12.72
C SER A 37 16.99 31.47 -13.38
N GLY A 38 16.73 30.30 -12.79
CA GLY A 38 17.12 29.03 -13.36
C GLY A 38 16.58 28.95 -14.78
N ASP A 39 17.48 28.73 -15.72
CA ASP A 39 17.20 28.52 -17.13
C ASP A 39 15.99 27.57 -17.30
N PRO A 40 14.87 28.01 -17.89
CA PRO A 40 13.68 27.16 -18.09
C PRO A 40 13.91 26.01 -19.09
N ARG A 41 15.14 25.84 -19.59
CA ARG A 41 15.52 24.73 -20.48
C ARG A 41 16.14 23.52 -19.78
N LEU A 42 16.42 23.60 -18.48
CA LEU A 42 16.95 22.46 -17.71
C LEU A 42 15.82 21.67 -17.06
N THR A 43 15.24 20.79 -17.88
CA THR A 43 14.47 19.60 -17.49
C THR A 43 13.23 19.90 -16.66
N ASP A 44 12.13 20.21 -17.34
CA ASP A 44 10.79 19.85 -16.86
C ASP A 44 10.79 18.32 -16.61
N PRO A 45 10.73 17.81 -15.36
CA PRO A 45 10.30 16.45 -15.16
C PRO A 45 8.81 16.49 -15.45
N ARG A 46 8.46 16.37 -16.75
CA ARG A 46 7.06 16.34 -17.20
C ARG A 46 6.29 15.53 -16.17
N PRO A 47 5.27 16.09 -15.50
CA PRO A 47 4.40 15.26 -14.69
C PRO A 47 3.90 14.19 -15.64
N VAL A 48 4.33 12.94 -15.43
CA VAL A 48 3.94 11.82 -16.27
C VAL A 48 2.46 11.63 -15.98
N THR A 49 1.63 12.39 -16.69
CA THR A 49 0.19 12.20 -16.72
C THR A 49 0.00 10.86 -17.38
N ALA A 50 -0.14 9.85 -16.54
CA ALA A 50 -0.53 8.51 -16.91
C ALA A 50 -1.64 8.56 -17.97
N SER A 51 -1.46 7.85 -19.07
CA SER A 51 -2.50 7.80 -20.09
C SER A 51 -3.75 7.11 -19.52
N ALA A 52 -4.92 7.49 -20.02
CA ALA A 52 -6.17 6.82 -19.68
C ALA A 52 -6.14 5.31 -20.02
N ALA A 53 -5.37 4.94 -21.05
CA ALA A 53 -5.14 3.56 -21.47
C ALA A 53 -4.35 2.77 -20.43
N GLU A 54 -3.19 3.27 -19.97
CA GLU A 54 -2.38 2.60 -18.94
C GLU A 54 -3.15 2.44 -17.64
N THR A 55 -3.86 3.49 -17.23
CA THR A 55 -4.75 3.45 -16.06
C THR A 55 -5.81 2.36 -16.23
N ARG A 56 -6.41 2.23 -17.42
CA ARG A 56 -7.42 1.21 -17.71
C ARG A 56 -6.84 -0.19 -17.60
N GLU A 57 -5.68 -0.46 -18.20
CA GLU A 57 -5.04 -1.77 -18.19
C GLU A 57 -4.65 -2.21 -16.77
N ALA A 58 -4.06 -1.29 -15.99
CA ALA A 58 -3.73 -1.55 -14.58
C ALA A 58 -4.98 -1.94 -13.77
N ARG A 59 -6.10 -1.21 -13.92
CA ARG A 59 -7.37 -1.55 -13.26
C ARG A 59 -7.87 -2.93 -13.66
N VAL A 60 -7.76 -3.30 -14.94
CA VAL A 60 -8.22 -4.59 -15.46
C VAL A 60 -7.43 -5.75 -14.86
N VAL A 61 -6.11 -5.61 -14.70
CA VAL A 61 -5.28 -6.66 -14.07
C VAL A 61 -5.69 -6.88 -12.62
N LEU A 62 -5.82 -5.80 -11.83
CA LEU A 62 -6.25 -5.94 -10.44
C LEU A 62 -7.67 -6.52 -10.34
N TYR A 63 -8.59 -6.07 -11.20
CA TYR A 63 -9.94 -6.62 -11.26
C TYR A 63 -9.93 -8.13 -11.54
N ARG A 64 -9.15 -8.59 -12.54
CA ARG A 64 -9.02 -10.01 -12.88
C ARG A 64 -8.42 -10.81 -11.73
N TYR A 65 -7.38 -10.29 -11.08
CA TYR A 65 -6.78 -10.92 -9.91
C TYR A 65 -7.79 -11.11 -8.78
N LEU A 66 -8.50 -10.05 -8.37
CA LEU A 66 -9.45 -10.10 -7.25
C LEU A 66 -10.65 -11.02 -7.55
N ARG A 67 -11.17 -10.99 -8.77
CA ARG A 67 -12.29 -11.87 -9.19
C ARG A 67 -11.84 -13.32 -9.33
N GLY A 68 -10.64 -13.55 -9.86
CA GLY A 68 -10.07 -14.89 -9.96
C GLY A 68 -9.73 -15.49 -8.60
N LEU A 69 -9.27 -14.68 -7.64
CA LEU A 69 -9.08 -15.10 -6.25
C LEU A 69 -10.39 -15.57 -5.61
N ALA A 70 -11.49 -14.85 -5.85
CA ALA A 70 -12.82 -15.28 -5.40
C ALA A 70 -13.24 -16.62 -6.01
N ALA A 71 -12.94 -16.81 -7.31
CA ALA A 71 -13.28 -18.01 -8.07
C ALA A 71 -12.36 -19.21 -7.79
N GLY A 72 -11.16 -19.00 -7.24
CA GLY A 72 -10.13 -20.04 -7.18
C GLY A 72 -9.47 -20.31 -8.53
N ASP A 73 -9.39 -19.30 -9.39
CA ASP A 73 -8.79 -19.40 -10.70
C ASP A 73 -7.25 -19.34 -10.61
N VAL A 74 -6.58 -20.45 -10.88
CA VAL A 74 -5.11 -20.55 -10.86
C VAL A 74 -4.42 -19.65 -11.90
N ARG A 75 -5.14 -19.15 -12.91
CA ARG A 75 -4.58 -18.22 -13.91
C ARG A 75 -4.19 -16.88 -13.31
N ILE A 76 -4.71 -16.51 -12.13
CA ILE A 76 -4.30 -15.27 -11.44
C ILE A 76 -2.81 -15.26 -11.07
N CYS A 77 -2.17 -16.43 -10.95
CA CYS A 77 -0.75 -16.53 -10.66
C CYS A 77 0.14 -15.94 -11.78
N ALA A 78 -0.40 -15.76 -12.99
CA ALA A 78 0.30 -15.09 -14.09
C ALA A 78 0.17 -13.55 -14.04
N LEU A 79 -0.63 -13.01 -13.12
CA LEU A 79 -0.88 -11.57 -12.96
C LEU A 79 -0.06 -10.93 -11.84
N ILE A 80 0.76 -11.71 -11.16
CA ILE A 80 1.56 -11.30 -10.01
C ILE A 80 3.03 -11.55 -10.30
N THR A 81 3.92 -10.76 -9.67
CA THR A 81 5.35 -11.04 -9.71
C THR A 81 5.75 -12.04 -8.62
N PRO A 82 6.95 -12.65 -8.72
CA PRO A 82 7.48 -13.52 -7.68
C PRO A 82 7.56 -12.85 -6.31
N GLU A 83 7.90 -11.56 -6.25
CA GLU A 83 8.00 -10.82 -4.99
C GLU A 83 6.63 -10.68 -4.31
N TYR A 84 5.58 -10.37 -5.09
CA TYR A 84 4.22 -10.34 -4.56
C TYR A 84 3.74 -11.73 -4.15
N GLU A 85 4.08 -12.75 -4.95
CA GLU A 85 3.76 -14.15 -4.65
C GLU A 85 4.34 -14.58 -3.31
N GLU A 86 5.61 -14.27 -3.05
CA GLU A 86 6.28 -14.61 -1.79
C GLU A 86 5.60 -13.97 -0.58
N SER A 87 5.17 -12.71 -0.70
CA SER A 87 4.50 -11.98 0.38
C SER A 87 3.11 -12.51 0.73
N VAL A 88 2.34 -12.99 -0.27
CA VAL A 88 0.94 -13.39 -0.11
C VAL A 88 0.76 -14.90 0.04
N PHE A 89 1.56 -15.68 -0.68
CA PHE A 89 1.47 -17.13 -0.77
C PHE A 89 2.60 -17.85 -0.01
N GLU A 90 3.40 -17.12 0.76
CA GLU A 90 4.42 -17.65 1.69
C GLU A 90 5.46 -18.52 0.99
N GLY A 91 5.98 -18.02 -0.13
CA GLY A 91 7.16 -18.57 -0.78
C GLY A 91 7.09 -18.54 -2.31
N PRO A 92 8.24 -18.80 -2.97
CA PRO A 92 8.35 -18.71 -4.42
C PRO A 92 7.56 -19.82 -5.10
N ARG A 93 6.86 -19.48 -6.20
CA ARG A 93 6.08 -20.43 -7.01
C ARG A 93 5.00 -21.18 -6.22
N ARG A 94 4.53 -20.63 -5.10
CA ARG A 94 3.52 -21.24 -4.21
C ARG A 94 2.08 -20.87 -4.56
N CYS A 95 1.82 -19.89 -5.42
CA CYS A 95 0.50 -19.38 -5.74
C CYS A 95 -0.48 -20.49 -6.13
N ARG A 96 -0.09 -21.37 -7.08
CA ARG A 96 -0.97 -22.46 -7.54
C ARG A 96 -1.30 -23.46 -6.42
N GLY A 97 -0.31 -23.82 -5.61
CA GLY A 97 -0.47 -24.81 -4.54
C GLY A 97 -1.14 -24.26 -3.27
N ARG A 98 -1.02 -22.96 -3.00
CA ARG A 98 -1.54 -22.30 -1.80
C ARG A 98 -2.84 -21.53 -2.02
N LEU A 99 -3.35 -21.46 -3.26
CA LEU A 99 -4.56 -20.70 -3.57
C LEU A 99 -5.77 -21.14 -2.73
N GLY A 100 -5.94 -22.45 -2.50
CA GLY A 100 -6.98 -22.97 -1.61
C GLY A 100 -6.85 -22.43 -0.18
N THR A 101 -5.68 -22.59 0.43
CA THR A 101 -5.37 -22.10 1.79
C THR A 101 -5.56 -20.59 1.92
N VAL A 102 -5.13 -19.81 0.93
CA VAL A 102 -5.33 -18.35 0.92
C VAL A 102 -6.82 -18.00 0.89
N ARG A 103 -7.62 -18.72 0.10
CA ARG A 103 -9.07 -18.50 0.03
C ARG A 103 -9.77 -18.91 1.32
N GLU A 104 -9.34 -19.99 1.96
CA GLU A 104 -9.85 -20.41 3.27
C GLU A 104 -9.61 -19.32 4.32
N ARG A 105 -8.39 -18.75 4.37
CA ARG A 105 -8.06 -17.63 5.28
C ARG A 105 -8.88 -16.38 5.03
N LEU A 106 -9.24 -16.10 3.77
CA LEU A 106 -10.15 -14.98 3.45
C LEU A 106 -11.56 -15.20 3.99
N GLY A 107 -12.01 -16.45 4.03
CA GLY A 107 -13.35 -16.82 4.47
C GLY A 107 -14.45 -16.44 3.48
N ALA A 108 -15.64 -17.02 3.68
CA ALA A 108 -16.76 -16.92 2.75
C ALA A 108 -17.24 -15.47 2.53
N ARG A 109 -17.22 -14.62 3.58
CA ARG A 109 -17.65 -13.22 3.51
C ARG A 109 -16.79 -12.41 2.54
N ASN A 110 -15.46 -12.49 2.67
CA ASN A 110 -14.56 -11.75 1.78
C ASN A 110 -14.61 -12.32 0.36
N LEU A 111 -14.68 -13.64 0.20
CA LEU A 111 -14.84 -14.25 -1.12
C LEU A 111 -16.13 -13.79 -1.81
N ALA A 112 -17.25 -13.67 -1.08
CA ALA A 112 -18.50 -13.14 -1.62
C ALA A 112 -18.38 -11.65 -2.01
N ALA A 113 -17.73 -10.83 -1.17
CA ALA A 113 -17.45 -9.43 -1.48
C ALA A 113 -16.60 -9.27 -2.75
N LEU A 114 -15.55 -10.09 -2.90
CA LEU A 114 -14.69 -10.12 -4.09
C LEU A 114 -15.44 -10.52 -5.36
N ARG A 115 -16.57 -11.24 -5.26
CA ARG A 115 -17.40 -11.53 -6.45
C ARG A 115 -18.08 -10.30 -7.01
N GLY A 116 -18.28 -9.26 -6.20
CA GLY A 116 -18.91 -8.00 -6.59
C GLY A 116 -17.95 -6.81 -6.63
N VAL A 117 -16.64 -7.05 -6.62
CA VAL A 117 -15.64 -5.98 -6.58
C VAL A 117 -15.45 -5.32 -7.95
N THR A 118 -15.23 -4.01 -7.96
CA THR A 118 -14.78 -3.26 -9.13
C THR A 118 -13.63 -2.32 -8.76
N VAL A 119 -12.79 -2.02 -9.75
CA VAL A 119 -11.61 -1.17 -9.60
C VAL A 119 -11.81 0.11 -10.43
N PRO A 120 -12.40 1.17 -9.87
CA PRO A 120 -12.76 2.36 -10.65
C PRO A 120 -11.56 3.25 -10.96
N VAL A 121 -10.57 3.30 -10.07
CA VAL A 121 -9.45 4.24 -10.13
C VAL A 121 -8.15 3.48 -9.94
N ALA A 122 -7.14 3.85 -10.73
CA ALA A 122 -5.74 3.59 -10.45
C ALA A 122 -5.02 4.93 -10.51
N ARG A 123 -4.23 5.26 -9.49
CA ARG A 123 -3.49 6.53 -9.42
C ARG A 123 -2.02 6.28 -9.73
N PRO A 124 -1.26 7.25 -10.26
CA PRO A 124 0.19 7.15 -10.29
C PRO A 124 0.75 6.79 -8.90
N GLY A 125 1.68 5.84 -8.86
CA GLY A 125 2.26 5.28 -7.65
C GLY A 125 3.69 5.78 -7.36
N PRO A 126 4.36 5.22 -6.33
CA PRO A 126 5.73 5.59 -5.99
C PRO A 126 6.70 4.96 -6.99
N GLY A 127 6.93 5.66 -8.10
CA GLY A 127 7.90 5.35 -9.13
C GLY A 127 7.34 5.49 -10.56
N PRO A 128 8.22 5.74 -11.54
CA PRO A 128 7.82 5.86 -12.94
C PRO A 128 7.17 4.57 -13.42
N GLY A 129 6.07 4.71 -14.19
CA GLY A 129 5.33 3.57 -14.74
C GLY A 129 4.63 2.68 -13.71
N ARG A 130 4.53 3.11 -12.45
CA ARG A 130 3.81 2.39 -11.39
C ARG A 130 2.46 3.04 -11.15
N PHE A 131 1.47 2.20 -10.95
CA PHE A 131 0.14 2.58 -10.55
C PHE A 131 -0.18 2.00 -9.18
N THR A 132 -1.02 2.70 -8.44
CA THR A 132 -1.45 2.35 -7.10
C THR A 132 -2.97 2.38 -7.06
N VAL A 133 -3.54 1.30 -6.51
CA VAL A 133 -4.95 1.21 -6.15
C VAL A 133 -5.03 0.99 -4.66
N ARG A 134 -5.66 1.90 -3.91
CA ARG A 134 -5.89 1.68 -2.48
C ARG A 134 -7.08 0.75 -2.29
N PHE A 135 -7.07 -0.05 -1.23
CA PHE A 135 -8.21 -0.88 -0.87
C PHE A 135 -9.49 -0.07 -0.66
N THR A 136 -9.35 1.17 -0.17
CA THR A 136 -10.45 2.14 -0.02
C THR A 136 -11.01 2.66 -1.34
N ASP A 137 -10.25 2.59 -2.43
CA ASP A 137 -10.72 2.98 -3.77
C ASP A 137 -11.54 1.86 -4.44
N LEU A 138 -11.50 0.63 -3.91
CA LEU A 138 -12.29 -0.49 -4.41
C LEU A 138 -13.79 -0.27 -4.13
N ARG A 139 -14.62 -0.66 -5.10
CA ARG A 139 -16.08 -0.57 -4.97
C ARG A 139 -16.69 -1.96 -4.88
N TRP A 140 -17.73 -2.09 -4.06
CA TRP A 140 -18.28 -3.37 -3.63
C TRP A 140 -19.79 -3.41 -3.88
N ARG A 141 -20.29 -4.47 -4.51
CA ARG A 141 -21.73 -4.62 -4.80
C ARG A 141 -22.54 -5.22 -3.65
N THR A 142 -22.02 -6.24 -2.97
CA THR A 142 -22.79 -7.11 -2.06
C THR A 142 -22.29 -7.07 -0.61
N GLY A 143 -21.34 -6.19 -0.30
CA GLY A 143 -20.66 -6.10 0.99
C GLY A 143 -19.17 -5.85 0.82
N ARG A 144 -18.57 -5.07 1.74
CA ARG A 144 -17.15 -4.74 1.73
C ARG A 144 -16.34 -5.86 2.39
N ALA A 145 -15.22 -6.25 1.75
CA ALA A 145 -14.25 -7.15 2.36
C ALA A 145 -13.44 -6.44 3.46
N ALA A 146 -12.88 -7.20 4.38
CA ALA A 146 -11.86 -6.69 5.29
C ALA A 146 -10.47 -6.73 4.61
N PRO A 147 -9.63 -5.68 4.77
CA PRO A 147 -8.24 -5.76 4.34
C PRO A 147 -7.48 -6.79 5.19
N GLY A 148 -6.46 -7.41 4.61
CA GLY A 148 -5.61 -8.40 5.28
C GLY A 148 -5.20 -9.56 4.37
N GLY A 149 -4.02 -10.13 4.64
CA GLY A 149 -3.44 -11.22 3.85
C GLY A 149 -3.36 -10.86 2.35
N PRO A 150 -4.04 -11.60 1.45
CA PRO A 150 -4.02 -11.32 0.01
C PRO A 150 -4.77 -10.03 -0.39
N LEU A 151 -5.50 -9.41 0.55
CA LEU A 151 -6.16 -8.12 0.34
C LEU A 151 -5.34 -7.01 0.99
N ALA A 152 -4.24 -6.67 0.35
CA ALA A 152 -3.36 -5.59 0.78
C ALA A 152 -4.14 -4.26 0.91
N GLU A 153 -3.69 -3.39 1.81
CA GLU A 153 -4.24 -2.03 1.96
C GLU A 153 -4.04 -1.20 0.68
N ARG A 154 -3.03 -1.57 -0.11
CA ARG A 154 -2.64 -0.91 -1.33
C ARG A 154 -2.05 -1.94 -2.29
N PHE A 155 -2.51 -1.91 -3.52
CA PHE A 155 -1.94 -2.69 -4.61
C PHE A 155 -1.10 -1.79 -5.49
N VAL A 156 0.11 -2.21 -5.81
CA VAL A 156 1.00 -1.57 -6.76
C VAL A 156 1.06 -2.40 -8.01
N LEU A 157 0.79 -1.77 -9.15
CA LEU A 157 0.87 -2.37 -10.47
C LEU A 157 1.99 -1.73 -11.26
N ARG A 158 2.68 -2.53 -12.06
CA ARG A 158 3.72 -2.07 -12.95
C ARG A 158 3.67 -2.87 -14.24
N ARG A 159 4.02 -2.24 -15.36
CA ARG A 159 4.31 -2.94 -16.60
C ARG A 159 5.72 -3.56 -16.53
N VAL A 160 5.80 -4.87 -16.67
CA VAL A 160 7.04 -5.65 -16.79
C VAL A 160 7.03 -6.26 -18.18
N ASP A 161 8.02 -5.90 -18.99
CA ASP A 161 8.02 -6.14 -20.44
C ASP A 161 6.73 -5.56 -21.07
N ASP A 162 5.89 -6.43 -21.65
CA ASP A 162 4.60 -6.06 -22.23
C ASP A 162 3.38 -6.46 -21.38
N ARG A 163 3.59 -6.74 -20.09
CA ARG A 163 2.51 -7.22 -19.20
C ARG A 163 2.37 -6.38 -17.95
N TRP A 164 1.14 -6.03 -17.61
CA TRP A 164 0.81 -5.46 -16.32
C TRP A 164 0.76 -6.54 -15.25
N LEU A 165 1.51 -6.34 -14.18
CA LEU A 165 1.61 -7.25 -13.04
C LEU A 165 1.42 -6.50 -11.72
N ILE A 166 0.91 -7.21 -10.72
CA ILE A 166 0.87 -6.75 -9.33
C ILE A 166 2.24 -7.06 -8.69
N VAL A 167 2.86 -6.05 -8.10
CA VAL A 167 4.23 -6.11 -7.55
C VAL A 167 4.29 -5.96 -6.03
N ALA A 168 3.26 -5.35 -5.42
CA ALA A 168 3.15 -5.13 -3.98
C ALA A 168 1.68 -4.90 -3.59
#